data_AF-A0A1B6ASL8-F1
#
_entry.id   AF-A0A1B6ASL8-F1
#
_cell.length_a   1.000
_cell.length_b   1.000
_cell.length_c   1.000
_cell.angle_alpha   90.00
_cell.angle_beta   90.00
_cell.angle_gamma   90.00
#
_symmetry.space_group_name_H-M   'P 1'
#
loop_
_entity.id
_entity.type
_entity.pdbx_description
1 polymer ?
#
loop_
_entity_poly.entity_id
_entity_poly.type
_entity_poly.pdbx_seq_one_letter_code
_entity_poly.pdbx_strand_id
1 'polypeptide(L)' 'MMPYAFPDDLLQAQRDWYTAYQQLATTENPARTTVLRRTLQRLSVRITTHPYWASIPGRAPAARMALKQLAWEPGEAGS' A
#
# COMPACT_ATOMS: atom_id res chain seq x y z
N MET A 1 4.47 -9.50 18.63
CA MET A 1 3.45 -8.51 19.03
C MET A 1 3.64 -7.29 18.12
N MET A 2 2.78 -7.10 17.12
CA MET A 2 2.93 -6.05 16.12
C MET A 2 2.59 -4.70 16.77
N PRO A 3 3.55 -3.77 16.95
CA PRO A 3 3.39 -2.59 17.81
C PRO A 3 2.50 -1.47 17.23
N TYR A 4 1.81 -1.74 16.11
CA TYR A 4 0.94 -0.79 15.43
C TYR A 4 -0.31 -1.51 14.94
N ALA A 5 -1.46 -1.24 15.55
CA ALA A 5 -2.76 -1.65 15.02
C ALA A 5 -3.09 -0.74 13.82
N PHE A 6 -2.56 -1.08 12.65
CA PHE A 6 -2.95 -0.39 11.42
C PHE A 6 -4.40 -0.73 11.10
N PRO A 7 -5.21 0.25 10.67
CA PRO A 7 -6.57 -0.02 10.23
C PRO A 7 -6.56 -0.90 8.98
N ASP A 8 -7.49 -1.87 8.91
CA ASP A 8 -7.61 -2.80 7.79
C ASP A 8 -7.75 -2.10 6.44
N ASP A 9 -8.44 -0.94 6.39
CA ASP A 9 -8.57 -0.13 5.17
C ASP A 9 -7.22 0.28 4.58
N LEU A 10 -6.26 0.59 5.46
CA LEU A 10 -4.96 1.11 5.11
C LEU A 10 -4.02 -0.03 4.68
N LEU A 11 -4.11 -1.17 5.36
CA LEU A 11 -3.45 -2.41 4.94
C LEU A 11 -4.00 -2.90 3.59
N GLN A 12 -5.32 -2.89 3.41
CA GLN A 12 -5.99 -3.28 2.17
C GLN A 12 -5.62 -2.34 1.01
N ALA A 13 -5.60 -1.02 1.25
CA ALA A 13 -5.19 -0.03 0.24
C ALA A 13 -3.75 -0.25 -0.23
N GLN A 14 -2.87 -0.69 0.67
CA GLN A 14 -1.49 -0.97 0.30
C GLN A 14 -1.31 -2.30 -0.43
N ARG A 15 -2.06 -3.35 -0.05
CA ARG A 15 -2.12 -4.61 -0.80
C ARG A 15 -2.63 -4.38 -2.21
N ASP A 16 -3.71 -3.60 -2.36
CA ASP A 16 -4.25 -3.22 -3.67
C ASP A 16 -3.23 -2.43 -4.50
N TRP A 17 -2.44 -1.55 -3.84
CA TRP A 17 -1.35 -0.82 -4.50
C TRP A 17 -0.27 -1.78 -5.01
N TYR A 18 0.09 -2.79 -4.22
CA TYR A 18 1.09 -3.79 -4.61
C TYR A 18 0.60 -4.66 -5.78
N THR A 19 -0.66 -5.13 -5.71
CA THR A 19 -1.31 -5.88 -6.78
C THR A 19 -1.39 -5.05 -8.07
N ALA A 20 -1.80 -3.78 -7.97
CA ALA A 20 -1.85 -2.88 -9.11
C ALA A 20 -0.45 -2.61 -9.70
N TYR A 21 0.59 -2.53 -8.86
CA TYR A 21 1.97 -2.39 -9.29
C TYR A 21 2.48 -3.65 -10.02
N GLN A 22 2.24 -4.85 -9.50
CA GLN A 22 2.59 -6.11 -10.18
C GLN A 22 1.86 -6.28 -11.50
N GLN A 23 0.56 -5.93 -11.54
CA GLN A 23 -0.19 -5.92 -12.80
C GLN A 23 0.36 -4.90 -13.79
N LEU A 24 0.79 -3.72 -13.32
CA LEU A 24 1.39 -2.69 -14.17
C LEU A 24 2.73 -3.18 -14.76
N ALA A 25 3.54 -3.87 -13.96
CA ALA A 25 4.83 -4.41 -14.37
C ALA A 25 4.71 -5.57 -15.38
N THR A 26 3.60 -6.33 -15.34
CA THR A 26 3.35 -7.48 -16.23
C THR A 26 2.46 -7.15 -17.42
N THR A 27 1.81 -5.98 -17.42
CA THR A 27 0.88 -5.56 -18.47
C THR A 27 1.59 -4.84 -19.61
N GLU A 28 1.45 -5.35 -20.83
CA GLU A 28 1.89 -4.67 -22.07
C GLU A 28 0.76 -3.83 -22.71
N ASN A 29 -0.47 -3.94 -22.18
CA ASN A 29 -1.63 -3.27 -22.74
C ASN A 29 -1.76 -1.79 -22.25
N PRO A 30 -1.69 -0.80 -23.15
CA PRO A 30 -1.68 0.63 -22.78
C PRO A 30 -2.98 1.10 -22.12
N ALA A 31 -4.13 0.49 -22.45
CA ALA A 31 -5.42 0.81 -21.82
C ALA A 31 -5.43 0.37 -20.36
N ARG A 32 -4.94 -0.85 -20.06
CA ARG A 32 -4.82 -1.34 -18.68
C ARG A 32 -3.76 -0.57 -17.89
N THR A 33 -2.64 -0.21 -18.50
CA THR A 33 -1.59 0.65 -17.90
C THR A 33 -2.17 1.98 -17.42
N THR A 34 -3.04 2.61 -18.21
CA THR A 34 -3.69 3.88 -17.84
C THR A 34 -4.61 3.72 -16.63
N VAL A 35 -5.41 2.65 -16.59
CA VAL A 35 -6.29 2.34 -15.47
C VAL A 35 -5.47 2.08 -14.20
N LEU A 36 -4.46 1.22 -14.28
CA LEU A 36 -3.59 0.86 -13.14
C LEU A 36 -2.85 2.08 -12.58
N ARG A 37 -2.31 2.95 -13.44
CA ARG A 37 -1.64 4.18 -13.02
C ARG A 37 -2.58 5.13 -12.27
N ARG A 38 -3.85 5.20 -12.69
CA ARG A 38 -4.88 6.02 -12.02
C ARG A 38 -5.29 5.40 -10.69
N THR A 39 -5.40 4.07 -10.62
CA THR A 39 -5.65 3.33 -9.38
C THR A 39 -4.51 3.55 -8.37
N LEU A 40 -3.24 3.41 -8.79
CA LEU A 40 -2.08 3.67 -7.94
C LEU A 40 -2.08 5.10 -7.37
N GLN A 41 -2.42 6.10 -8.18
CA GLN A 41 -2.55 7.49 -7.71
C GLN A 41 -3.66 7.65 -6.68
N ARG A 42 -4.86 7.10 -6.94
CA ARG A 42 -5.97 7.16 -5.98
C ARG A 42 -5.64 6.48 -4.66
N LEU A 43 -5.03 5.29 -4.72
CA LEU A 43 -4.59 4.56 -3.53
C LEU A 43 -3.49 5.33 -2.78
N SER A 44 -2.53 5.92 -3.49
CA SER A 44 -1.50 6.75 -2.89
C SER A 44 -2.10 7.96 -2.16
N VAL A 45 -3.07 8.64 -2.78
CA VAL A 45 -3.82 9.73 -2.12
C VAL A 45 -4.55 9.20 -0.89
N ARG A 46 -5.36 8.13 -1.02
CA ARG A 46 -6.11 7.56 0.10
C ARG A 46 -5.22 7.16 1.27
N ILE A 47 -4.08 6.53 1.00
CA ILE A 47 -3.10 6.21 2.02
C ILE A 47 -2.56 7.50 2.61
N THR A 48 -2.04 8.45 1.82
CA THR A 48 -1.39 9.66 2.35
C THR A 48 -2.32 10.63 3.09
N THR A 49 -3.60 10.68 2.72
CA THR A 49 -4.63 11.51 3.36
C THR A 49 -5.40 10.79 4.47
N HIS A 50 -5.01 9.56 4.83
CA HIS A 50 -5.73 8.79 5.82
C HIS A 50 -5.69 9.46 7.21
N PRO A 51 -6.82 9.58 7.93
CA PRO A 51 -6.89 10.25 9.24
C PRO A 51 -6.01 9.58 10.30
N TYR A 52 -5.68 8.30 10.13
CA TYR A 52 -4.69 7.58 10.93
C TYR A 52 -3.36 8.34 11.03
N TRP A 53 -2.87 8.96 9.96
CA TRP A 53 -1.62 9.72 10.01
C TRP A 53 -1.71 10.98 10.86
N ALA A 54 -2.88 11.60 10.92
CA ALA A 54 -3.14 12.72 11.82
C ALA A 54 -3.20 12.27 13.29
N SER A 55 -3.59 11.01 13.54
CA SER A 55 -3.66 10.43 14.89
C SER A 55 -2.30 10.01 15.47
N ILE A 56 -1.23 9.91 14.66
CA ILE A 56 0.14 9.57 15.10
C ILE A 56 1.10 10.74 14.82
N PRO A 57 1.15 11.76 15.69
CA PRO A 57 2.04 12.89 15.51
C PRO A 57 3.52 12.43 15.52
N GLY A 58 4.28 12.85 14.51
CA GLY A 58 5.73 12.61 14.42
C GLY A 58 6.18 11.19 14.03
N ARG A 59 5.27 10.21 13.96
CA ARG A 59 5.60 8.81 13.60
C ARG A 59 5.19 8.39 12.19
N ALA A 60 4.61 9.29 11.40
CA ALA A 60 4.18 9.02 10.03
C ALA A 60 5.23 8.34 9.12
N PRO A 61 6.52 8.75 9.09
CA PRO A 61 7.51 8.07 8.23
C PRO A 61 7.81 6.64 8.69
N ALA A 62 8.00 6.42 10.00
CA ALA A 62 8.25 5.10 10.56
C ALA A 62 7.05 4.16 10.39
N ALA A 63 5.83 4.67 10.62
CA ALA A 63 4.60 3.91 10.42
C ALA A 63 4.34 3.60 8.94
N ARG A 64 4.74 4.46 7.99
CA ARG A 64 4.72 4.13 6.54
C ARG A 64 5.68 2.99 6.19
N MET A 65 6.86 2.96 6.79
CA MET A 65 7.83 1.87 6.57
C MET A 65 7.34 0.55 7.16
N ALA A 66 6.84 0.56 8.40
CA ALA A 66 6.24 -0.62 9.03
C ALA A 66 5.03 -1.13 8.23
N LEU A 67 4.15 -0.24 7.78
CA LEU A 67 3.04 -0.55 6.90
C LEU A 67 3.53 -1.24 5.61
N LYS A 68 4.51 -0.67 4.90
CA LYS A 68 5.13 -1.29 3.71
C LYS A 68 5.71 -2.68 4.01
N GLN A 69 6.35 -2.88 5.16
CA GLN A 69 6.89 -4.17 5.56
C GLN A 69 5.78 -5.20 5.79
N LEU A 70 4.68 -4.80 6.42
CA LEU A 70 3.53 -5.67 6.67
C LEU A 70 2.76 -6.04 5.41
N ALA A 71 2.62 -5.11 4.47
CA ALA A 71 2.03 -5.43 3.17
C ALA A 71 3.01 -6.18 2.25
N TRP A 72 4.32 -6.01 2.48
CA TRP A 72 5.36 -6.73 1.75
C TRP A 72 5.48 -8.16 2.21
N GLU A 73 5.47 -8.48 3.52
CA GLU A 73 5.56 -9.85 4.05
C GLU A 73 4.52 -10.72 3.37
N PRO A 74 4.90 -11.44 2.29
CA PRO A 74 4.08 -12.49 1.80
C PRO A 74 4.30 -13.60 2.84
N GLY A 75 3.25 -14.29 3.27
CA GLY A 75 3.51 -15.63 3.78
C GLY A 75 4.40 -16.33 2.75
N GLU A 76 5.61 -16.70 3.16
CA GLU A 76 6.46 -17.66 2.45
C GLU A 76 6.91 -17.23 1.04
N ALA A 77 7.94 -16.40 0.96
CA ALA A 77 8.95 -16.66 -0.06
C ALA A 77 9.65 -17.96 0.34
N GLY A 78 9.18 -19.07 -0.24
CA GLY A 78 9.71 -20.41 0.00
C GLY A 78 11.24 -20.43 -0.01
N SER A 79 11.80 -21.14 0.98
CA SER A 79 13.12 -21.75 0.92
C SER A 79 12.93 -23.26 0.84
#